data_AF-A0A261XW02-F1
#
_entry.id   AF-A0A261XW02-F1
#
_cell.length_a   1.000
_cell.length_b   1.000
_cell.length_c   1.000
_cell.angle_alpha   90.00
_cell.angle_beta   90.00
_cell.angle_gamma   90.00
#
_symmetry.space_group_name_H-M   'P 1'
#
loop_
_entity.id
_entity.type
_entity.pdbx_description
1 polymer ?
#
loop_
_entity_poly.entity_id
_entity_poly.type
_entity_poly.pdbx_seq_one_letter_code
_entity_poly.pdbx_strand_id
1 'polypeptide(L)'
;MEYLRYLDYSRLPNDRSVVIGCVAAFVVFNQLLRYRRYRLINHAPIVTDKQLDMNAVHTLFLHSFAGFPWSMGKSLGFALFRTYGIPTISRLLVKTAEFGASAVKRGDDTGLIIDTFLENAPNSEESLRAIKRMNYIHDQYRGKISNDDFLYTLSVFVFCPIRWMRKYEWRAMSPREEELHFLIWRDIGEKMGIDKIPNDTRIREMGREVRRGAHDIC
;
A
#
# COMPACT_ATOMS: atom_id res chain seq x y z
N MET A 1 7.87 3.16 44.91
CA MET A 1 6.86 2.12 44.64
C MET A 1 5.55 2.44 45.39
N GLU A 2 4.94 3.60 45.14
CA GLU A 2 3.75 4.06 45.90
C GLU A 2 2.56 4.42 45.00
N TYR A 3 2.80 4.68 43.71
CA TYR A 3 1.76 5.00 42.72
C TYR A 3 0.83 3.84 42.35
N LEU A 4 1.25 2.58 42.55
CA LEU A 4 0.45 1.41 42.19
C LEU A 4 -0.70 1.10 43.18
N ARG A 5 -0.75 1.77 44.35
CA ARG A 5 -1.84 1.63 45.33
C ARG A 5 -3.14 2.33 44.94
N TYR A 6 -3.08 3.32 44.03
CA TYR A 6 -4.28 4.05 43.58
C TYR A 6 -5.04 3.36 42.45
N LEU A 7 -4.45 2.36 41.81
CA LEU A 7 -5.09 1.57 40.78
C LEU A 7 -5.66 0.29 41.41
N ASP A 8 -6.74 0.44 42.18
CA ASP A 8 -7.49 -0.69 42.72
C ASP A 8 -8.30 -1.37 41.60
N TYR A 9 -7.62 -2.23 40.84
CA TYR A 9 -8.21 -3.01 39.73
C TYR A 9 -9.31 -3.98 40.20
N SER A 10 -9.46 -4.23 41.50
CA SER A 10 -10.52 -5.10 42.05
C SER A 10 -11.93 -4.52 41.90
N ARG A 11 -12.03 -3.21 41.64
CA ARG A 11 -13.30 -2.49 41.41
C ARG A 11 -13.66 -2.32 39.94
N LEU A 12 -12.78 -2.67 39.01
CA LEU A 12 -13.18 -2.71 37.61
C LEU A 12 -14.19 -3.86 37.43
N PRO A 13 -15.33 -3.62 36.76
CA PRO A 13 -16.27 -4.68 36.51
C PRO A 13 -15.57 -5.78 35.70
N ASN A 14 -15.26 -6.91 36.36
CA ASN A 14 -14.79 -8.14 35.71
C ASN A 14 -15.95 -8.89 35.03
N ASP A 15 -17.03 -8.15 34.74
CA ASP A 15 -18.20 -8.68 34.06
C ASP A 15 -17.81 -8.85 32.59
N ARG A 16 -17.55 -10.11 32.24
CA ARG A 16 -17.25 -10.53 30.87
C ARG A 16 -18.29 -9.97 29.88
N SER A 17 -19.53 -9.76 30.31
CA SER A 17 -20.61 -9.18 29.51
C SER A 17 -20.31 -7.74 29.09
N VAL A 18 -19.71 -6.93 29.96
CA VAL A 18 -19.31 -5.55 29.65
C VAL A 18 -18.18 -5.55 28.62
N VAL A 19 -17.16 -6.37 28.83
CA VAL A 19 -16.02 -6.49 27.88
C VAL A 19 -16.51 -6.96 26.50
N ILE A 20 -17.34 -8.01 26.46
CA ILE A 20 -17.93 -8.52 25.22
C ILE A 20 -18.77 -7.43 24.54
N GLY A 21 -19.60 -6.71 25.31
CA GLY A 21 -20.40 -5.60 24.80
C GLY A 21 -19.54 -4.49 24.18
N CYS A 22 -18.47 -4.08 24.85
CA CYS A 22 -17.55 -3.06 24.33
C CYS A 22 -16.85 -3.53 23.04
N VAL A 23 -16.37 -4.78 22.98
CA VAL A 23 -15.72 -5.34 21.78
C VAL A 23 -16.72 -5.42 20.63
N ALA A 24 -17.93 -5.92 20.87
CA ALA A 24 -18.97 -6.01 19.83
C ALA A 24 -19.35 -4.61 19.31
N ALA A 25 -19.57 -3.64 20.20
CA ALA A 25 -19.86 -2.26 19.82
C ALA A 25 -18.70 -1.65 19.00
N PHE A 26 -17.45 -1.90 19.39
CA PHE A 26 -16.28 -1.44 18.64
C PHE A 26 -16.21 -2.04 17.23
N VAL A 27 -16.44 -3.35 17.08
CA VAL A 27 -16.45 -4.02 15.77
C VAL A 27 -17.56 -3.46 14.88
N VAL A 28 -18.78 -3.32 15.39
CA VAL A 28 -19.92 -2.76 14.66
C VAL A 28 -19.62 -1.32 14.24
N PHE A 29 -19.11 -0.49 15.15
CA PHE A 29 -18.74 0.89 14.86
C PHE A 29 -17.70 0.97 13.73
N ASN A 30 -16.63 0.17 13.80
CA ASN A 30 -15.63 0.10 12.74
C ASN A 30 -16.22 -0.37 11.40
N GLN A 31 -17.11 -1.37 11.43
CA GLN A 31 -17.77 -1.88 10.22
C GLN A 31 -18.67 -0.80 9.58
N LEU A 32 -19.41 -0.03 10.38
CA LEU A 32 -20.22 1.09 9.89
C LEU A 32 -19.35 2.19 9.26
N LEU A 33 -18.22 2.55 9.89
CA LEU A 33 -17.28 3.51 9.33
C LEU A 33 -16.67 3.02 8.01
N ARG A 34 -16.33 1.74 7.93
CA ARG A 34 -15.82 1.09 6.70
C ARG A 34 -16.86 1.15 5.57
N TYR A 35 -18.11 0.83 5.85
CA TYR A 35 -19.21 0.97 4.87
C TYR A 35 -19.49 2.42 4.48
N ARG A 36 -19.37 3.37 5.41
CA ARG A 36 -19.50 4.80 5.11
C ARG A 36 -18.42 5.27 4.12
N ARG A 37 -17.17 4.87 4.32
CA ARG A 37 -16.06 5.17 3.39
C ARG A 37 -16.29 4.56 2.02
N TYR A 38 -16.69 3.28 1.97
CA TYR A 38 -17.05 2.61 0.72
C TYR A 38 -18.12 3.38 -0.06
N ARG A 39 -19.21 3.81 0.60
CA ARG A 39 -20.25 4.61 -0.04
C ARG A 39 -19.74 5.96 -0.52
N LEU A 40 -18.94 6.66 0.30
CA LEU A 40 -18.34 7.94 -0.08
C LEU A 40 -17.52 7.79 -1.35
N ILE A 41 -16.63 6.80 -1.41
CA ILE A 41 -15.76 6.58 -2.58
C ILE A 41 -16.61 6.29 -3.81
N ASN A 42 -17.60 5.41 -3.73
CA ASN A 42 -18.39 4.99 -4.90
C ASN A 42 -19.45 6.02 -5.34
N HIS A 43 -19.82 6.99 -4.50
CA HIS A 43 -20.74 8.07 -4.84
C HIS A 43 -20.06 9.43 -5.05
N ALA A 44 -18.76 9.54 -4.81
CA ALA A 44 -18.01 10.74 -5.13
C ALA A 44 -18.17 11.10 -6.63
N PRO A 45 -18.13 12.39 -7.00
CA PRO A 45 -18.11 12.80 -8.40
C PRO A 45 -17.03 12.04 -9.18
N ILE A 46 -17.36 11.61 -10.40
CA ILE A 46 -16.43 10.84 -11.22
C ILE A 46 -15.22 11.71 -11.54
N VAL A 47 -14.03 11.24 -11.16
CA VAL A 47 -12.76 11.82 -11.59
C VAL A 47 -12.52 11.38 -13.05
N THR A 48 -13.38 11.78 -13.98
CA THR A 48 -13.19 11.53 -15.42
C THR A 48 -12.85 12.81 -16.15
N ASP A 49 -11.58 12.87 -16.51
CA ASP A 49 -11.00 13.36 -17.76
C ASP A 49 -11.50 14.70 -18.34
N LYS A 50 -10.91 15.77 -17.79
CA LYS A 50 -10.41 16.93 -18.56
C LYS A 50 -9.25 17.63 -17.84
N GLN A 51 -9.13 17.40 -16.53
CA GLN A 51 -7.94 17.55 -15.70
C GLN A 51 -8.09 16.53 -14.56
N LEU A 52 -7.34 15.43 -14.60
CA LEU A 52 -7.31 14.47 -13.50
C LEU A 52 -6.72 15.18 -12.28
N ASP A 53 -7.55 15.53 -11.30
CA ASP A 53 -7.08 16.12 -10.05
C ASP A 53 -6.50 15.02 -9.16
N MET A 54 -5.16 14.91 -9.17
CA MET A 54 -4.44 13.93 -8.37
C MET A 54 -4.63 14.11 -6.86
N ASN A 55 -4.98 15.30 -6.37
CA ASN A 55 -5.30 15.50 -4.95
C ASN A 55 -6.65 14.86 -4.60
N ALA A 56 -7.63 14.96 -5.50
CA ALA A 56 -8.91 14.28 -5.33
C ALA A 56 -8.75 12.75 -5.41
N VAL A 57 -7.97 12.25 -6.38
CA VAL A 57 -7.60 10.83 -6.49
C VAL A 57 -6.95 10.34 -5.19
N HIS A 58 -5.96 11.08 -4.70
CA HIS A 58 -5.23 10.76 -3.47
C HIS A 58 -6.13 10.75 -2.23
N THR A 59 -7.01 11.75 -2.10
CA THR A 59 -7.97 11.80 -0.98
C THR A 59 -8.89 10.57 -0.97
N LEU A 60 -9.43 10.19 -2.13
CA LEU A 60 -10.28 9.00 -2.24
C LEU A 60 -9.48 7.70 -2.03
N PHE A 61 -8.23 7.65 -2.50
CA PHE A 61 -7.30 6.56 -2.23
C PHE A 61 -7.06 6.40 -0.72
N LEU A 62 -6.80 7.47 0.03
CA LEU A 62 -6.62 7.41 1.48
C LEU A 62 -7.88 6.90 2.20
N HIS A 63 -9.07 7.28 1.72
CA HIS A 63 -10.31 6.70 2.23
C HIS A 63 -10.43 5.20 1.95
N SER A 64 -9.97 4.74 0.78
CA SER A 64 -9.89 3.31 0.44
C SER A 64 -8.91 2.58 1.35
N PHE A 65 -7.70 3.12 1.52
CA PHE A 65 -6.63 2.61 2.38
C PHE A 65 -7.11 2.45 3.83
N ALA A 66 -7.77 3.48 4.38
CA ALA A 66 -8.36 3.46 5.72
C ALA A 66 -9.53 2.46 5.87
N GLY A 67 -10.07 1.92 4.77
CA GLY A 67 -11.01 0.80 4.77
C GLY A 67 -10.36 -0.55 5.08
N PHE A 68 -9.04 -0.65 4.89
CA PHE A 68 -8.22 -1.87 5.00
C PHE A 68 -6.86 -1.63 5.68
N PRO A 69 -6.78 -0.88 6.80
CA PRO A 69 -5.54 -0.27 7.27
C PRO A 69 -4.42 -1.29 7.57
N TRP A 70 -4.76 -2.42 8.17
CA TRP A 70 -3.76 -3.47 8.46
C TRP A 70 -3.41 -4.28 7.20
N SER A 71 -4.41 -4.74 6.44
CA SER A 71 -4.17 -5.59 5.28
C SER A 71 -3.46 -4.85 4.16
N MET A 72 -3.72 -3.55 3.97
CA MET A 72 -3.07 -2.78 2.92
C MET A 72 -1.56 -2.75 3.15
N GLY A 73 -1.10 -2.35 4.34
CA GLY A 73 0.31 -2.38 4.70
C GLY A 73 0.93 -3.78 4.59
N LYS A 74 0.24 -4.83 5.05
CA LYS A 74 0.72 -6.22 4.91
C LYS A 74 0.82 -6.66 3.46
N SER A 75 -0.17 -6.33 2.63
CA SER A 75 -0.19 -6.70 1.22
C SER A 75 0.93 -6.03 0.43
N LEU A 76 1.28 -4.78 0.76
CA LEU A 76 2.44 -4.07 0.20
C LEU A 76 3.76 -4.73 0.64
N GLY A 77 3.87 -5.14 1.92
CA GLY A 77 5.03 -5.89 2.40
C GLY A 77 5.21 -7.23 1.67
N PHE A 78 4.12 -7.97 1.43
CA PHE A 78 4.15 -9.20 0.63
C PHE A 78 4.46 -8.95 -0.84
N ALA A 79 3.97 -7.83 -1.41
CA ALA A 79 4.35 -7.41 -2.76
C ALA A 79 5.86 -7.22 -2.87
N LEU A 80 6.47 -6.52 -1.90
CA LEU A 80 7.91 -6.33 -1.84
C LEU A 80 8.65 -7.66 -1.70
N PHE A 81 8.21 -8.53 -0.78
CA PHE A 81 8.82 -9.85 -0.58
C PHE A 81 8.85 -10.70 -1.85
N ARG A 82 7.82 -10.61 -2.70
CA ARG A 82 7.80 -11.33 -3.98
C ARG A 82 8.90 -10.90 -4.95
N THR A 83 9.29 -9.63 -4.93
CA THR A 83 10.38 -9.16 -5.79
C THR A 83 11.70 -9.86 -5.48
N TYR A 84 11.87 -10.37 -4.26
CA TYR A 84 13.08 -11.09 -3.84
C TYR A 84 13.24 -12.46 -4.53
N GLY A 85 12.15 -12.98 -5.11
CA GLY A 85 12.15 -14.20 -5.91
C GLY A 85 12.54 -13.99 -7.37
N ILE A 86 12.64 -12.75 -7.86
CA ILE A 86 13.05 -12.46 -9.23
C ILE A 86 14.59 -12.54 -9.33
N PRO A 87 15.17 -13.38 -10.19
CA PRO A 87 16.62 -13.63 -10.17
C PRO A 87 17.51 -12.39 -10.33
N THR A 88 17.13 -11.43 -11.16
CA THR A 88 17.85 -10.16 -11.36
C THR A 88 17.86 -9.33 -10.08
N ILE A 89 16.69 -9.14 -9.46
CA ILE A 89 16.51 -8.41 -8.21
C ILE A 89 17.20 -9.14 -7.06
N SER A 90 16.95 -10.44 -6.90
CA SER A 90 17.50 -11.30 -5.83
C SER A 90 19.03 -11.25 -5.78
N ARG A 91 19.71 -11.40 -6.93
CA ARG A 91 21.17 -11.30 -7.01
C ARG A 91 21.69 -9.94 -6.54
N LEU A 92 21.00 -8.86 -6.88
CA LEU A 92 21.37 -7.53 -6.44
C LEU A 92 21.20 -7.39 -4.92
N LEU A 93 20.07 -7.86 -4.37
CA LEU A 93 19.78 -7.81 -2.93
C LEU A 93 20.75 -8.66 -2.09
N VAL A 94 21.17 -9.83 -2.58
CA VAL A 94 22.23 -10.63 -1.93
C VAL A 94 23.55 -9.88 -1.96
N LYS A 95 23.89 -9.25 -3.10
CA LYS A 95 25.16 -8.52 -3.26
C LYS A 95 25.27 -7.30 -2.34
N THR A 96 24.16 -6.67 -1.94
CA THR A 96 24.22 -5.57 -0.96
C THR A 96 24.44 -6.05 0.48
N ALA A 97 24.22 -7.33 0.79
CA ALA A 97 24.31 -7.93 2.13
C ALA A 97 23.37 -7.32 3.21
N GLU A 98 22.58 -6.31 2.87
CA GLU A 98 21.71 -5.57 3.80
C GLU A 98 20.63 -6.45 4.44
N PHE A 99 20.16 -7.51 3.77
CA PHE A 99 19.20 -8.45 4.36
C PHE A 99 19.84 -9.40 5.39
N GLY A 100 21.15 -9.57 5.39
CA GLY A 100 21.87 -10.31 6.42
C GLY A 100 22.28 -9.42 7.61
N ALA A 101 22.70 -8.19 7.31
CA ALA A 101 23.27 -7.29 8.32
C ALA A 101 22.23 -6.38 9.00
N SER A 102 21.26 -5.86 8.25
CA SER A 102 20.42 -4.72 8.65
C SER A 102 18.97 -4.83 8.17
N ALA A 103 18.43 -6.06 8.06
CA ALA A 103 17.13 -6.31 7.42
C ALA A 103 15.98 -5.50 8.01
N VAL A 104 15.94 -5.38 9.34
CA VAL A 104 14.90 -4.62 10.06
C VAL A 104 14.98 -3.16 9.68
N LYS A 105 16.17 -2.55 9.83
CA LYS A 105 16.40 -1.15 9.45
C LYS A 105 16.05 -0.90 7.99
N ARG A 106 16.48 -1.77 7.07
CA ARG A 106 16.15 -1.66 5.64
C ARG A 106 14.64 -1.72 5.39
N GLY A 107 13.95 -2.60 6.12
CA GLY A 107 12.49 -2.71 6.09
C GLY A 107 11.82 -1.41 6.54
N ASP A 108 12.22 -0.90 7.71
CA ASP A 108 11.71 0.34 8.30
C ASP A 108 11.99 1.55 7.39
N ASP A 109 13.20 1.68 6.84
CA ASP A 109 13.57 2.74 5.90
C ASP A 109 12.71 2.68 4.62
N THR A 110 12.44 1.48 4.11
CA THR A 110 11.58 1.29 2.93
C THR A 110 10.13 1.67 3.24
N GLY A 111 9.61 1.22 4.39
CA GLY A 111 8.27 1.56 4.87
C GLY A 111 8.11 3.07 5.01
N LEU A 112 9.05 3.74 5.69
CA LEU A 112 9.03 5.18 5.88
C LEU A 112 8.98 5.94 4.55
N ILE A 113 9.78 5.55 3.55
CA ILE A 113 9.76 6.19 2.23
C ILE A 113 8.39 6.00 1.56
N ILE A 114 7.86 4.78 1.57
CA ILE A 114 6.57 4.43 0.95
C ILE A 114 5.42 5.17 1.63
N ASP A 115 5.33 5.09 2.96
CA ASP A 115 4.30 5.75 3.74
C ASP A 115 4.36 7.27 3.53
N THR A 116 5.56 7.86 3.47
CA THR A 116 5.70 9.31 3.24
C THR A 116 5.08 9.76 1.91
N PHE A 117 5.34 9.08 0.79
CA PHE A 117 4.73 9.52 -0.48
C PHE A 117 3.27 9.08 -0.64
N LEU A 118 2.81 8.04 0.08
CA LEU A 118 1.42 7.58 0.05
C LEU A 118 0.50 8.39 0.95
N GLU A 119 0.98 8.90 2.09
CA GLU A 119 0.17 9.65 3.06
C GLU A 119 0.10 11.15 2.74
N ASN A 120 1.08 11.69 2.03
CA ASN A 120 1.14 13.10 1.65
C ASN A 120 0.59 13.32 0.24
N ALA A 121 0.06 14.53 -0.02
CA ALA A 121 -0.51 14.87 -1.33
C ALA A 121 0.53 14.66 -2.46
N PRO A 122 0.14 14.19 -3.66
CA PRO A 122 1.09 13.68 -4.67
C PRO A 122 2.19 14.64 -5.12
N ASN A 123 1.94 15.95 -5.01
CA ASN A 123 2.90 17.00 -5.39
C ASN A 123 3.34 17.86 -4.19
N SER A 124 3.10 17.42 -2.95
CA SER A 124 3.60 18.10 -1.76
C SER A 124 5.13 17.99 -1.68
N GLU A 125 5.74 18.87 -0.88
CA GLU A 125 7.19 18.84 -0.67
C GLU A 125 7.65 17.50 -0.07
N GLU A 126 6.87 16.95 0.86
CA GLU A 126 7.11 15.68 1.52
C GLU A 126 7.08 14.51 0.55
N SER A 127 6.03 14.40 -0.25
CA SER A 127 5.88 13.31 -1.23
C SER A 127 7.01 13.35 -2.26
N LEU A 128 7.29 14.54 -2.82
CA LEU A 128 8.38 14.72 -3.78
C LEU A 128 9.76 14.46 -3.16
N ARG A 129 9.98 14.80 -1.89
CA ARG A 129 11.24 14.53 -1.19
C ARG A 129 11.44 13.02 -0.98
N ALA A 130 10.40 12.29 -0.61
CA ALA A 130 10.45 10.85 -0.46
C ALA A 130 10.73 10.14 -1.79
N ILE A 131 10.06 10.55 -2.87
CA ILE A 131 10.31 10.00 -4.22
C ILE A 131 11.73 10.33 -4.69
N LYS A 132 12.22 11.56 -4.49
CA LYS A 132 13.62 11.91 -4.78
C LYS A 132 14.60 11.04 -3.99
N ARG A 133 14.32 10.75 -2.73
CA ARG A 133 15.17 9.85 -1.91
C ARG A 133 15.17 8.44 -2.45
N MET A 134 14.01 7.91 -2.83
CA MET A 134 13.88 6.60 -3.47
C MET A 134 14.66 6.54 -4.79
N ASN A 135 14.50 7.54 -5.66
CA ASN A 135 15.22 7.64 -6.92
C ASN A 135 16.73 7.71 -6.70
N TYR A 136 17.20 8.51 -5.74
CA TYR A 136 18.62 8.61 -5.39
C TYR A 136 19.23 7.25 -5.00
N ILE A 137 18.52 6.46 -4.18
CA ILE A 137 18.96 5.12 -3.76
C ILE A 137 19.03 4.19 -4.97
N HIS A 138 17.99 4.16 -5.80
CA HIS A 138 17.97 3.32 -6.99
C HIS A 138 19.03 3.74 -8.02
N ASP A 139 19.36 5.02 -8.12
CA ASP A 139 20.37 5.54 -9.05
C ASP A 139 21.78 5.03 -8.72
N GLN A 140 22.07 4.69 -7.46
CA GLN A 140 23.34 4.05 -7.08
C GLN A 140 23.52 2.67 -7.73
N TYR A 141 22.43 2.08 -8.25
CA TYR A 141 22.39 0.80 -8.94
C TYR A 141 22.01 0.93 -10.41
N ARG A 142 22.18 2.12 -11.00
CA ARG A 142 21.98 2.36 -12.42
C ARG A 142 22.75 1.33 -13.26
N GLY A 143 22.07 0.77 -14.27
CA GLY A 143 22.61 -0.31 -15.10
C GLY A 143 22.56 -1.71 -14.48
N LYS A 144 22.15 -1.85 -13.21
CA LYS A 144 21.90 -3.15 -12.56
C LYS A 144 20.42 -3.43 -12.31
N ILE A 145 19.61 -2.38 -12.16
CA ILE A 145 18.15 -2.47 -12.11
C ILE A 145 17.64 -2.09 -13.51
N SER A 146 16.96 -3.02 -14.18
CA SER A 146 16.38 -2.76 -15.49
C SER A 146 15.02 -2.06 -15.39
N ASN A 147 14.55 -1.44 -16.47
CA ASN A 147 13.19 -0.92 -16.52
C ASN A 147 12.14 -2.02 -16.31
N ASP A 148 12.42 -3.25 -16.77
CA ASP A 148 11.54 -4.39 -16.57
C ASP A 148 11.46 -4.80 -15.08
N ASP A 149 12.57 -4.71 -14.33
CA ASP A 149 12.56 -4.92 -12.87
C ASP A 149 11.72 -3.86 -12.16
N PHE A 150 11.80 -2.60 -12.60
CA PHE A 150 10.96 -1.51 -12.09
C PHE A 150 9.48 -1.73 -12.41
N LEU A 151 9.14 -2.04 -13.67
CA LEU A 151 7.77 -2.32 -14.09
C LEU A 151 7.18 -3.53 -13.36
N TYR A 152 7.96 -4.60 -13.20
CA TYR A 152 7.53 -5.75 -12.41
C TYR A 152 7.24 -5.36 -10.97
N THR A 153 8.15 -4.65 -10.33
CA THR A 153 7.99 -4.18 -8.95
C THR A 153 6.76 -3.30 -8.81
N LEU A 154 6.58 -2.31 -9.69
CA LEU A 154 5.41 -1.45 -9.71
C LEU A 154 4.11 -2.26 -9.87
N SER A 155 4.13 -3.26 -10.76
CA SER A 155 2.95 -4.09 -11.00
C SER A 155 2.53 -4.91 -9.78
N VAL A 156 3.48 -5.43 -8.98
CA VAL A 156 3.13 -6.17 -7.76
C VAL A 156 2.60 -5.24 -6.67
N PHE A 157 3.09 -4.00 -6.59
CA PHE A 157 2.53 -2.96 -5.72
C PHE A 157 1.08 -2.57 -6.10
N VAL A 158 0.70 -2.68 -7.37
CA VAL A 158 -0.69 -2.51 -7.81
C VAL A 158 -1.53 -3.74 -7.53
N PHE A 159 -1.14 -4.90 -8.05
CA PHE A 159 -2.03 -6.05 -8.12
C PHE A 159 -2.08 -6.90 -6.86
N CYS A 160 -0.99 -7.00 -6.09
CA CYS A 160 -1.04 -7.78 -4.85
C CYS A 160 -2.01 -7.21 -3.84
N PRO A 161 -2.04 -5.90 -3.55
CA PRO A 161 -3.05 -5.35 -2.65
C PRO A 161 -4.48 -5.63 -3.13
N ILE A 162 -4.77 -5.44 -4.41
CA ILE A 162 -6.10 -5.71 -4.99
C ILE A 162 -6.53 -7.17 -4.77
N ARG A 163 -5.65 -8.13 -5.10
CA ARG A 163 -5.93 -9.57 -4.91
C ARG A 163 -6.01 -9.94 -3.43
N TRP A 164 -5.16 -9.35 -2.60
CA TRP A 164 -5.16 -9.58 -1.16
C TRP A 164 -6.50 -9.15 -0.54
N MET A 165 -7.00 -7.96 -0.85
CA MET A 165 -8.30 -7.50 -0.32
C MET A 165 -9.43 -8.42 -0.78
N ARG A 166 -9.43 -8.84 -2.05
CA ARG A 166 -10.44 -9.78 -2.56
C ARG A 166 -10.46 -11.11 -1.80
N LYS A 167 -9.30 -11.58 -1.34
CA LYS A 167 -9.17 -12.91 -0.73
C LYS A 167 -9.30 -12.91 0.80
N TYR A 168 -8.76 -11.89 1.47
CA TYR A 168 -8.56 -11.91 2.92
C TYR A 168 -9.33 -10.84 3.69
N GLU A 169 -9.89 -9.84 3.00
CA GLU A 169 -10.62 -8.75 3.67
C GLU A 169 -12.13 -8.95 3.67
N TRP A 170 -12.80 -8.16 4.51
CA TRP A 170 -14.26 -8.19 4.69
C TRP A 170 -15.05 -7.91 3.40
N ARG A 171 -14.39 -7.36 2.37
CA ARG A 171 -14.89 -7.24 0.99
C ARG A 171 -13.73 -7.06 0.01
N ALA A 172 -14.01 -7.30 -1.27
CA ALA A 172 -13.15 -6.84 -2.35
C ALA A 172 -13.17 -5.30 -2.49
N MET A 173 -12.09 -4.75 -3.04
CA MET A 173 -12.09 -3.37 -3.56
C MET A 173 -13.16 -3.21 -4.64
N SER A 174 -13.83 -2.06 -4.68
CA SER A 174 -14.70 -1.72 -5.80
C SER A 174 -13.88 -1.40 -7.04
N PRO A 175 -14.46 -1.45 -8.26
CA PRO A 175 -13.75 -1.04 -9.48
C PRO A 175 -13.12 0.35 -9.38
N ARG A 176 -13.80 1.29 -8.71
CA ARG A 176 -13.27 2.64 -8.46
C ARG A 176 -12.08 2.62 -7.50
N GLU A 177 -12.11 1.82 -6.44
CA GLU A 177 -10.96 1.70 -5.53
C GLU A 177 -9.75 1.06 -6.21
N GLU A 178 -9.97 0.05 -7.08
CA GLU A 178 -8.91 -0.54 -7.90
C GLU A 178 -8.28 0.49 -8.86
N GLU A 179 -9.10 1.35 -9.47
CA GLU A 179 -8.68 2.46 -10.34
C GLU A 179 -7.88 3.51 -9.56
N LEU A 180 -8.40 4.00 -8.42
CA LEU A 180 -7.69 4.96 -7.57
C LEU A 180 -6.32 4.44 -7.12
N HIS A 181 -6.26 3.16 -6.71
CA HIS A 181 -5.01 2.50 -6.34
C HIS A 181 -4.03 2.48 -7.52
N PHE A 182 -4.49 2.12 -8.71
CA PHE A 182 -3.68 2.14 -9.90
C PHE A 182 -3.15 3.54 -10.25
N LEU A 183 -4.01 4.56 -10.24
CA LEU A 183 -3.65 5.94 -10.57
C LEU A 183 -2.53 6.48 -9.67
N ILE A 184 -2.59 6.19 -8.36
CA ILE A 184 -1.55 6.59 -7.41
C ILE A 184 -0.22 5.91 -7.71
N TRP A 185 -0.22 4.60 -7.94
CA TRP A 185 1.02 3.89 -8.29
C TRP A 185 1.56 4.30 -9.67
N ARG A 186 0.68 4.58 -10.65
CA ARG A 186 1.09 5.13 -11.94
C ARG A 186 1.82 6.45 -11.77
N ASP A 187 1.22 7.39 -11.05
CA ASP A 187 1.81 8.70 -10.78
C ASP A 187 3.18 8.59 -10.08
N ILE A 188 3.31 7.68 -9.10
CA ILE A 188 4.60 7.39 -8.46
C ILE A 188 5.60 6.83 -9.48
N GLY A 189 5.18 5.86 -10.30
CA GLY A 189 6.04 5.25 -11.32
C GLY A 189 6.53 6.25 -12.37
N GLU A 190 5.66 7.17 -12.80
CA GLU A 190 6.02 8.27 -13.71
C GLU A 190 7.05 9.20 -13.06
N LYS A 191 6.88 9.57 -11.79
CA LYS A 191 7.84 10.38 -11.03
C LYS A 191 9.16 9.64 -10.74
N MET A 192 9.16 8.31 -10.78
CA MET A 192 10.37 7.48 -10.73
C MET A 192 11.09 7.36 -12.08
N GLY A 193 10.50 7.86 -13.17
CA GLY A 193 11.04 7.74 -14.52
C GLY A 193 10.94 6.33 -15.10
N ILE A 194 9.94 5.55 -14.67
CA ILE A 194 9.69 4.21 -15.20
C ILE A 194 8.97 4.35 -16.55
N ASP A 195 9.54 3.75 -17.59
CA ASP A 195 9.00 3.79 -18.95
C ASP A 195 7.95 2.70 -19.17
N LYS A 196 7.08 2.90 -20.16
CA LYS A 196 6.07 1.93 -20.62
C LYS A 196 5.03 1.52 -19.57
N ILE A 197 4.74 2.40 -18.61
CA ILE A 197 3.58 2.21 -17.73
C ILE A 197 2.30 2.31 -18.58
N PRO A 198 1.40 1.31 -18.53
CA PRO A 198 0.20 1.35 -19.35
C PRO A 198 -0.78 2.48 -18.95
N ASN A 199 -1.52 3.02 -19.92
CA ASN A 199 -2.58 4.00 -19.66
C ASN A 199 -3.85 3.33 -19.08
N ASP A 200 -4.75 4.13 -18.48
CA ASP A 200 -5.89 3.72 -17.60
C ASP A 200 -6.67 2.46 -18.00
N THR A 201 -6.92 2.25 -19.29
CA THR A 201 -7.72 1.11 -19.77
C THR A 201 -7.02 -0.25 -19.64
N ARG A 202 -5.73 -0.26 -19.24
CA ARG A 202 -4.86 -1.45 -19.28
C ARG A 202 -4.51 -2.06 -17.92
N ILE A 203 -5.17 -1.68 -16.82
CA ILE A 203 -5.02 -2.37 -15.51
C ILE A 203 -5.16 -3.90 -15.70
N ARG A 204 -6.08 -4.35 -16.56
CA ARG A 204 -6.26 -5.77 -16.89
C ARG A 204 -5.12 -6.36 -17.75
N GLU A 205 -4.49 -5.56 -18.59
CA GLU A 205 -3.39 -5.95 -19.50
C GLU A 205 -2.04 -5.99 -18.80
N MET A 206 -1.70 -5.01 -17.96
CA MET A 206 -0.50 -5.04 -17.13
C MET A 206 -0.50 -6.29 -16.25
N GLY A 207 -1.65 -6.63 -15.66
CA GLY A 207 -1.80 -7.88 -14.92
C GLY A 207 -1.64 -9.12 -15.82
N ARG A 208 -2.03 -9.08 -17.10
CA ARG A 208 -1.89 -10.21 -18.05
C ARG A 208 -0.45 -10.38 -18.55
N GLU A 209 0.28 -9.30 -18.79
CA GLU A 209 1.69 -9.34 -19.23
C GLU A 209 2.59 -9.85 -18.11
N VAL A 210 2.38 -9.39 -16.87
CA VAL A 210 3.10 -9.92 -15.69
C VAL A 210 2.72 -11.39 -15.45
N ARG A 211 1.45 -11.78 -15.68
CA ARG A 211 0.98 -13.19 -15.63
C ARG A 211 1.64 -14.11 -16.66
N ARG A 212 2.09 -13.60 -17.82
CA ARG A 212 2.79 -14.42 -18.83
C ARG A 212 4.19 -14.84 -18.38
N GLY A 213 4.76 -14.19 -17.36
CA GLY A 213 6.03 -14.58 -16.74
C GLY A 213 5.91 -15.16 -15.32
N ALA A 214 4.75 -15.03 -14.67
CA ALA A 214 4.53 -15.53 -13.32
C ALA A 214 3.08 -15.99 -13.15
N HIS A 215 2.87 -17.30 -13.29
CA HIS A 215 1.65 -17.94 -12.79
C HIS A 215 1.59 -17.74 -11.27
N ASP A 216 0.47 -17.20 -10.79
CA ASP A 216 0.16 -16.94 -9.37
C ASP A 216 0.93 -15.79 -8.69
N ILE A 217 0.79 -14.60 -9.27
CA ILE A 217 1.07 -13.32 -8.61
C ILE A 217 -0.09 -13.02 -7.66
N CYS A 218 0.03 -13.50 -6.41
CA CYS A 218 -0.90 -13.26 -5.29
C CYS A 218 -2.32 -13.89 -5.46
#